data_AF-A0A2H0QPR8-F1
#
_entry.id   AF-A0A2H0QPR8-F1
#
_cell.length_a   1.000
_cell.length_b   1.000
_cell.length_c   1.000
_cell.angle_alpha   90.00
_cell.angle_beta   90.00
_cell.angle_gamma   90.00
#
_symmetry.space_group_name_H-M   'P 1'
#
loop_
_entity.id
_entity.type
_entity.pdbx_description
1 polymer ?
#
loop_
_entity_poly.entity_id
_entity_poly.type
_entity_poly.pdbx_seq_one_letter_code
_entity_poly.pdbx_strand_id
1 'polypeptide(L)'
;MRSLYLFLIFSQSLFAEEFTAMKCQEIETKDPPFYVSDEWRQGDKIWENLRDIKDSDKVTNYIPRGSIVYSPPELYEGSNEPDTRVPIKVLNVPSKEWEDNILNSKNRGKTSLRNMATGTKNLNRAKQGTEGWIDKRSLRSAGNYVFFLQDDAPIFKGPNNRDFNKKPFRLATNAAGDFKVNRCCNASAAIATDQCFDHYLYEMLDMNLTVVDTVYMDMPRCNMSNFLTPIGKDVVEPLVRIVDELRNENPNLTMNQLERLPANQYWRNSSTPSIVREKMVKMVIDQETGQGPHGSFHYKDDDKVQSDSYMTTYSQCAFVKVLKKFKEDCKDEGCQVQFGDSYHHDAWGVHKGHDSGECVDVRPFRQSDDIDFGLDYTNKGRYSQTKTETFINLLKKSGARTIIFNDRKIGGLSRDSGGVHDDHIHVCFGEDQSKVQDTCRNGL
;
A
#
# COMPACT_ATOMS: atom_id res chain seq x y z
N MET A 1 -36.29 76.24 -1.16
CA MET A 1 -35.32 75.35 -0.50
C MET A 1 -35.95 74.70 0.73
N ARG A 2 -36.71 73.63 0.53
CA ARG A 2 -37.23 72.65 1.50
C ARG A 2 -38.14 71.72 0.68
N SER A 3 -38.11 70.42 0.98
CA SER A 3 -38.77 69.32 0.24
C SER A 3 -37.96 68.73 -0.91
N LEU A 4 -36.91 67.96 -0.58
CA LEU A 4 -36.47 66.82 -1.41
C LEU A 4 -35.44 65.90 -0.70
N TYR A 5 -35.62 65.53 0.58
CA TYR A 5 -34.64 64.66 1.27
C TYR A 5 -35.28 63.75 2.34
N LEU A 6 -36.47 63.20 2.07
CA LEU A 6 -37.11 62.30 3.05
C LEU A 6 -37.83 61.09 2.44
N PHE A 7 -37.45 60.65 1.23
CA PHE A 7 -38.09 59.52 0.56
C PHE A 7 -37.09 58.57 -0.14
N LEU A 8 -35.90 58.40 0.44
CA LEU A 8 -34.85 57.53 -0.12
C LEU A 8 -34.02 56.80 0.95
N ILE A 9 -34.59 56.57 2.14
CA ILE A 9 -33.97 55.76 3.20
C ILE A 9 -35.00 54.80 3.83
N PHE A 10 -35.91 54.24 3.03
CA PHE A 10 -36.89 53.25 3.52
C PHE A 10 -37.23 52.17 2.48
N SER A 11 -36.26 51.77 1.66
CA SER A 11 -36.42 50.65 0.71
C SER A 11 -35.21 49.71 0.62
N GLN A 12 -34.28 49.74 1.59
CA GLN A 12 -33.14 48.82 1.63
C GLN A 12 -33.22 47.73 2.72
N SER A 13 -34.36 47.58 3.37
CA SER A 13 -34.57 46.54 4.38
C SER A 13 -35.73 45.66 3.99
N LEU A 14 -35.55 44.77 3.00
CA LEU A 14 -36.37 43.57 2.76
C LEU A 14 -35.79 42.71 1.61
N PHE A 15 -34.49 42.45 1.64
CA PHE A 15 -33.90 41.25 1.02
C PHE A 15 -32.78 40.77 1.94
N ALA A 16 -33.15 40.41 3.17
CA ALA A 16 -32.37 39.40 3.87
C ALA A 16 -32.66 38.10 3.11
N GLU A 17 -31.75 37.69 2.22
CA GLU A 17 -31.73 36.32 1.75
C GLU A 17 -31.70 35.45 3.00
N GLU A 18 -32.79 34.72 3.24
CA GLU A 18 -32.75 33.57 4.14
C GLU A 18 -31.71 32.62 3.57
N PHE A 19 -30.48 32.71 4.08
CA PHE A 19 -29.54 31.59 4.02
C PHE A 19 -30.26 30.43 4.69
N THR A 20 -30.87 29.56 3.89
CA THR A 20 -31.51 28.34 4.37
C THR A 20 -30.46 27.55 5.13
N ALA A 21 -30.58 27.53 6.45
CA ALA A 21 -29.65 26.85 7.32
C ALA A 21 -29.63 25.37 6.95
N MET A 22 -28.47 24.85 6.55
CA MET A 22 -28.28 23.41 6.39
C MET A 22 -28.50 22.73 7.74
N LYS A 23 -29.34 21.69 7.75
CA LYS A 23 -29.57 20.87 8.93
C LYS A 23 -28.70 19.62 8.82
N CYS A 24 -27.79 19.45 9.77
CA CYS A 24 -26.90 18.30 9.84
C CYS A 24 -27.29 17.37 10.99
N GLN A 25 -27.24 16.06 10.76
CA GLN A 25 -27.48 15.05 11.79
C GLN A 25 -26.48 13.90 11.67
N GLU A 26 -25.99 13.43 12.82
CA GLU A 26 -25.21 12.20 12.87
C GLU A 26 -26.13 10.99 12.66
N ILE A 27 -25.78 10.14 11.71
CA ILE A 27 -26.48 8.90 11.39
C ILE A 27 -25.46 7.79 11.12
N GLU A 28 -25.95 6.56 11.01
CA GLU A 28 -25.18 5.40 10.58
C GLU A 28 -25.68 4.94 9.22
N THR A 29 -24.75 4.55 8.34
CA THR A 29 -25.08 4.02 7.01
C THR A 29 -24.26 2.78 6.68
N LYS A 30 -24.82 1.89 5.87
CA LYS A 30 -24.11 0.74 5.29
C LYS A 30 -23.35 1.11 4.02
N ASP A 31 -23.64 2.27 3.44
CA ASP A 31 -23.06 2.73 2.19
C ASP A 31 -21.61 3.19 2.44
N PRO A 32 -20.59 2.52 1.89
CA PRO A 32 -19.22 3.01 1.98
C PRO A 32 -18.95 4.04 0.88
N PRO A 33 -17.99 4.97 1.08
CA PRO A 33 -17.33 5.55 -0.08
C PRO A 33 -16.52 4.45 -0.80
N PHE A 34 -16.28 4.63 -2.10
CA PHE A 34 -15.60 3.62 -2.91
C PHE A 34 -14.18 4.05 -3.27
N TYR A 35 -13.29 3.09 -3.48
CA TYR A 35 -12.02 3.31 -4.16
C TYR A 35 -11.91 2.37 -5.36
N VAL A 36 -11.05 2.74 -6.31
CA VAL A 36 -10.80 1.92 -7.51
C VAL A 36 -9.71 0.90 -7.25
N SER A 37 -10.09 -0.38 -7.35
CA SER A 37 -9.27 -1.59 -7.16
C SER A 37 -8.70 -2.11 -8.48
N ASP A 38 -7.87 -3.16 -8.39
CA ASP A 38 -7.22 -3.83 -9.53
C ASP A 38 -7.87 -5.15 -9.99
N GLU A 39 -9.01 -5.48 -9.41
CA GLU A 39 -9.52 -6.85 -9.36
C GLU A 39 -10.23 -7.34 -10.63
N TRP A 40 -10.52 -6.45 -11.59
CA TRP A 40 -11.29 -6.84 -12.78
C TRP A 40 -10.66 -6.45 -14.11
N ARG A 41 -10.17 -7.47 -14.83
CA ARG A 41 -9.62 -7.38 -16.20
C ARG A 41 -8.58 -6.27 -16.37
N GLN A 42 -7.77 -6.06 -15.33
CA GLN A 42 -6.69 -5.07 -15.30
C GLN A 42 -5.32 -5.67 -15.64
N GLY A 43 -5.25 -6.76 -16.41
CA GLY A 43 -4.01 -7.20 -17.08
C GLY A 43 -3.74 -6.39 -18.34
N ASP A 44 -2.63 -6.62 -19.07
CA ASP A 44 -1.99 -5.94 -20.25
C ASP A 44 -2.73 -4.83 -21.06
N LYS A 45 -4.04 -4.71 -20.92
CA LYS A 45 -4.96 -3.60 -21.17
C LYS A 45 -5.33 -2.85 -19.86
N ILE A 46 -4.34 -2.66 -18.98
CA ILE A 46 -4.43 -2.44 -17.52
C ILE A 46 -4.96 -1.05 -17.14
N TRP A 47 -6.26 -0.74 -17.29
CA TRP A 47 -7.02 0.17 -16.42
C TRP A 47 -8.49 -0.07 -16.76
N GLU A 48 -9.37 -0.04 -15.77
CA GLU A 48 -10.68 0.43 -16.13
C GLU A 48 -10.58 1.92 -16.44
N ASN A 49 -10.74 2.24 -17.70
CA ASN A 49 -10.72 3.62 -18.10
C ASN A 49 -12.09 4.23 -17.87
N LEU A 50 -12.08 5.47 -17.39
CA LEU A 50 -13.28 6.26 -17.29
C LEU A 50 -13.87 6.43 -18.68
N ARG A 51 -15.10 5.98 -18.80
CA ARG A 51 -15.93 6.17 -19.98
C ARG A 51 -16.64 7.50 -19.89
N ASP A 52 -16.82 8.15 -21.02
CA ASP A 52 -17.45 9.46 -21.10
C ASP A 52 -18.86 9.42 -20.48
N ILE A 53 -19.20 10.45 -19.70
CA ILE A 53 -20.50 10.51 -19.03
C ILE A 53 -21.67 10.56 -20.02
N LYS A 54 -21.46 11.11 -21.23
CA LYS A 54 -22.43 11.24 -22.31
C LYS A 54 -22.41 10.05 -23.27
N ASP A 55 -21.29 9.35 -23.35
CA ASP A 55 -21.09 8.17 -24.20
C ASP A 55 -20.31 7.10 -23.45
N SER A 56 -21.05 6.17 -22.82
CA SER A 56 -20.47 5.12 -22.01
C SER A 56 -19.61 4.13 -22.80
N ASP A 57 -19.62 4.16 -24.14
CA ASP A 57 -18.77 3.30 -24.95
C ASP A 57 -17.41 3.93 -25.25
N LYS A 58 -17.34 5.27 -25.18
CA LYS A 58 -16.10 6.02 -25.40
C LYS A 58 -15.25 6.10 -24.15
N VAL A 59 -14.01 5.65 -24.27
CA VAL A 59 -12.99 5.78 -23.23
C VAL A 59 -12.23 7.10 -23.40
N THR A 60 -12.14 7.91 -22.35
CA THR A 60 -11.52 9.25 -22.41
C THR A 60 -10.34 9.43 -21.46
N ASN A 61 -10.43 8.82 -20.27
CA ASN A 61 -9.43 8.99 -19.23
C ASN A 61 -9.03 7.64 -18.63
N TYR A 62 -7.76 7.47 -18.28
CA TYR A 62 -7.36 6.39 -17.39
C TYR A 62 -7.44 6.89 -15.95
N ILE A 63 -7.98 6.08 -15.04
CA ILE A 63 -8.00 6.41 -13.62
C ILE A 63 -6.82 5.73 -12.91
N PRO A 64 -5.96 6.49 -12.21
CA PRO A 64 -4.91 5.91 -11.39
C PRO A 64 -5.43 4.92 -10.34
N ARG A 65 -4.64 3.88 -10.06
CA ARG A 65 -4.92 2.91 -9.00
C ARG A 65 -5.00 3.58 -7.63
N GLY A 66 -5.90 3.12 -6.76
CA GLY A 66 -6.01 3.69 -5.40
C GLY A 66 -6.65 5.08 -5.38
N SER A 67 -7.20 5.53 -6.51
CA SER A 67 -8.10 6.67 -6.56
C SER A 67 -9.32 6.45 -5.68
N ILE A 68 -9.72 7.51 -4.97
CA ILE A 68 -10.96 7.54 -4.20
C ILE A 68 -12.04 8.13 -5.10
N VAL A 69 -13.21 7.48 -5.13
CA VAL A 69 -14.30 7.85 -6.03
C VAL A 69 -15.63 7.82 -5.30
N TYR A 70 -16.56 8.63 -5.78
CA TYR A 70 -17.93 8.67 -5.29
C TYR A 70 -18.87 8.17 -6.37
N SER A 71 -19.79 7.28 -6.00
CA SER A 71 -20.94 6.88 -6.82
C SER A 71 -22.20 7.13 -6.00
N PRO A 72 -23.26 7.78 -6.55
CA PRO A 72 -24.52 7.94 -5.85
C PRO A 72 -25.11 6.58 -5.44
N PRO A 73 -25.56 6.39 -4.18
CA PRO A 73 -26.07 5.11 -3.70
C PRO A 73 -27.19 4.55 -4.58
N GLU A 74 -28.12 5.39 -5.04
CA GLU A 74 -29.25 4.99 -5.88
C GLU A 74 -28.80 4.37 -7.20
N LEU A 75 -27.66 4.85 -7.73
CA LEU A 75 -27.08 4.38 -9.00
C LEU A 75 -26.14 3.19 -8.78
N TYR A 76 -25.50 3.10 -7.62
CA TYR A 76 -24.65 1.97 -7.25
C TYR A 76 -25.49 0.71 -6.92
N GLU A 77 -26.61 0.89 -6.24
CA GLU A 77 -27.52 -0.18 -5.79
C GLU A 77 -28.55 -0.60 -6.84
N GLY A 78 -28.75 0.22 -7.88
CA GLY A 78 -29.74 -0.05 -8.95
C GLY A 78 -29.53 -1.36 -9.73
N SER A 79 -28.38 -2.02 -9.56
CA SER A 79 -28.11 -3.35 -10.09
C SER A 79 -27.23 -4.18 -9.14
N ASN A 80 -27.64 -5.42 -8.90
CA ASN A 80 -26.84 -6.41 -8.19
C ASN A 80 -25.83 -7.12 -9.10
N GLU A 81 -25.92 -6.91 -10.43
CA GLU A 81 -25.00 -7.54 -11.38
C GLU A 81 -23.61 -6.90 -11.27
N PRO A 82 -22.57 -7.68 -10.97
CA PRO A 82 -21.24 -7.15 -10.70
C PRO A 82 -20.61 -6.50 -11.93
N ASP A 83 -21.01 -6.86 -13.15
CA ASP A 83 -20.53 -6.27 -14.41
C ASP A 83 -21.24 -4.99 -14.84
N THR A 84 -22.18 -4.49 -14.03
CA THR A 84 -22.87 -3.23 -14.32
C THR A 84 -21.91 -2.05 -14.18
N ARG A 85 -22.01 -1.10 -15.11
CA ARG A 85 -21.30 0.18 -15.01
C ARG A 85 -22.10 1.15 -14.16
N VAL A 86 -21.42 1.80 -13.23
CA VAL A 86 -21.96 2.84 -12.36
C VAL A 86 -21.26 4.16 -12.64
N PRO A 87 -21.95 5.30 -12.51
CA PRO A 87 -21.33 6.60 -12.70
C PRO A 87 -20.52 6.94 -11.46
N ILE A 88 -19.34 7.51 -11.67
CA ILE A 88 -18.48 7.97 -10.60
C ILE A 88 -17.97 9.38 -10.83
N LYS A 89 -17.59 10.00 -9.72
CA LYS A 89 -16.76 11.20 -9.66
C LYS A 89 -15.47 10.89 -8.95
N VAL A 90 -14.35 11.23 -9.57
CA VAL A 90 -13.01 11.09 -8.98
C VAL A 90 -12.84 12.14 -7.88
N LEU A 91 -12.69 11.68 -6.65
CA LEU A 91 -12.47 12.55 -5.49
C LEU A 91 -10.98 12.78 -5.25
N ASN A 92 -10.15 11.77 -5.52
CA ASN A 92 -8.71 11.84 -5.37
C ASN A 92 -7.99 10.88 -6.33
N VAL A 93 -6.76 11.22 -6.70
CA VAL A 93 -5.80 10.40 -7.43
C VAL A 93 -4.45 10.42 -6.68
N PRO A 94 -3.68 9.32 -6.62
CA PRO A 94 -2.33 9.34 -6.06
C PRO A 94 -1.44 10.41 -6.71
N SER A 95 -0.34 10.80 -6.04
CA SER A 95 0.58 11.78 -6.58
C SER A 95 1.23 11.28 -7.87
N LYS A 96 1.48 12.20 -8.81
CA LYS A 96 2.18 11.87 -10.05
C LYS A 96 3.65 11.52 -9.77
N GLU A 97 4.24 12.12 -8.75
CA GLU A 97 5.62 11.82 -8.32
C GLU A 97 5.80 10.33 -7.97
N TRP A 98 4.83 9.73 -7.28
CA TRP A 98 4.86 8.30 -6.97
C TRP A 98 4.85 7.44 -8.26
N GLU A 99 4.01 7.78 -9.25
CA GLU A 99 3.99 7.10 -10.56
C GLU A 99 5.31 7.33 -11.30
N ASP A 100 5.80 8.56 -11.36
CA ASP A 100 7.03 8.96 -12.03
C ASP A 100 8.25 8.26 -11.40
N ASN A 101 8.28 8.05 -10.09
CA ASN A 101 9.34 7.29 -9.41
C ASN A 101 9.35 5.81 -9.84
N ILE A 102 8.18 5.19 -9.98
CA ILE A 102 8.05 3.82 -10.50
C ILE A 102 8.51 3.77 -11.96
N LEU A 103 8.09 4.74 -12.77
CA LEU A 103 8.44 4.85 -14.20
C LEU A 103 9.93 5.07 -14.44
N ASN A 104 10.53 5.98 -13.67
CA ASN A 104 11.92 6.41 -13.80
C ASN A 104 12.91 5.47 -13.11
N SER A 105 12.44 4.46 -12.36
CA SER A 105 13.30 3.37 -11.91
C SER A 105 14.06 2.78 -13.11
N LYS A 106 15.40 2.73 -13.05
CA LYS A 106 16.34 2.51 -14.19
C LYS A 106 16.31 1.08 -14.79
N ASN A 107 15.20 0.37 -14.63
CA ASN A 107 15.16 -1.07 -14.70
C ASN A 107 14.48 -1.56 -16.00
N ARG A 108 15.31 -2.08 -16.91
CA ARG A 108 14.91 -2.55 -18.26
C ARG A 108 14.15 -3.88 -18.26
N GLY A 109 14.04 -4.59 -17.13
CA GLY A 109 13.26 -5.83 -16.99
C GLY A 109 11.78 -5.66 -16.61
N LYS A 110 11.34 -4.43 -16.30
CA LYS A 110 10.01 -4.16 -15.75
C LYS A 110 8.95 -4.00 -16.85
N THR A 111 8.26 -5.07 -17.24
CA THR A 111 6.98 -4.90 -17.96
C THR A 111 5.81 -4.70 -16.98
N SER A 112 5.57 -5.55 -15.98
CA SER A 112 4.34 -5.45 -15.17
C SER A 112 4.19 -4.17 -14.33
N LEU A 113 5.17 -3.83 -13.49
CA LEU A 113 5.12 -2.66 -12.59
C LEU A 113 5.15 -1.32 -13.32
N ARG A 114 5.97 -1.21 -14.38
CA ARG A 114 5.93 -0.04 -15.25
C ARG A 114 4.59 0.04 -15.97
N ASN A 115 4.05 -1.08 -16.45
CA ASN A 115 2.73 -1.10 -17.08
C ASN A 115 1.64 -0.59 -16.10
N MET A 116 1.81 -0.79 -14.78
CA MET A 116 0.93 -0.22 -13.75
C MET A 116 1.13 1.29 -13.49
N ALA A 117 2.25 1.90 -13.90
CA ALA A 117 2.46 3.33 -13.72
C ALA A 117 2.39 4.11 -15.03
N THR A 118 2.50 3.45 -16.20
CA THR A 118 2.64 4.10 -17.51
C THR A 118 1.37 4.77 -18.04
N GLY A 119 0.22 4.64 -17.35
CA GLY A 119 -1.06 5.04 -17.91
C GLY A 119 -1.38 4.27 -19.21
N THR A 120 -2.51 4.54 -19.83
CA THR A 120 -2.78 4.02 -21.20
C THR A 120 -2.42 5.08 -22.23
N LYS A 121 -1.72 4.68 -23.29
CA LYS A 121 -1.35 5.54 -24.42
C LYS A 121 -2.60 6.20 -25.01
N ASN A 122 -2.54 7.52 -25.22
CA ASN A 122 -3.63 8.35 -25.75
C ASN A 122 -4.86 8.57 -24.85
N LEU A 123 -4.80 8.17 -23.56
CA LEU A 123 -5.82 8.54 -22.59
C LEU A 123 -5.29 9.61 -21.63
N ASN A 124 -6.18 10.51 -21.22
CA ASN A 124 -5.83 11.52 -20.24
C ASN A 124 -5.80 10.90 -18.84
N ARG A 125 -4.81 11.25 -18.03
CA ARG A 125 -4.82 10.91 -16.59
C ARG A 125 -6.05 11.56 -15.96
N ALA A 126 -6.89 10.77 -15.29
CA ALA A 126 -7.97 11.31 -14.50
C ALA A 126 -7.39 12.26 -13.43
N LYS A 127 -8.11 13.35 -13.20
CA LYS A 127 -7.81 14.31 -12.14
C LYS A 127 -8.99 14.34 -11.17
N GLN A 128 -8.79 14.94 -10.01
CA GLN A 128 -9.91 15.29 -9.14
C GLN A 128 -11.02 15.99 -9.94
N GLY A 129 -12.26 15.60 -9.68
CA GLY A 129 -13.45 16.11 -10.35
C GLY A 129 -13.76 15.47 -11.71
N THR A 130 -12.91 14.57 -12.23
CA THR A 130 -13.23 13.82 -13.45
C THR A 130 -14.46 12.95 -13.19
N GLU A 131 -15.44 13.00 -14.08
CA GLU A 131 -16.65 12.17 -14.00
C GLU A 131 -16.66 11.17 -15.16
N GLY A 132 -17.25 10.00 -14.94
CA GLY A 132 -17.37 8.98 -15.96
C GLY A 132 -18.00 7.70 -15.45
N TRP A 133 -18.14 6.71 -16.33
CA TRP A 133 -18.67 5.39 -15.98
C TRP A 133 -17.54 4.39 -15.72
N ILE A 134 -17.74 3.52 -14.72
CA ILE A 134 -16.82 2.47 -14.30
C ILE A 134 -17.61 1.20 -13.91
N ASP A 135 -17.09 0.01 -14.18
CA ASP A 135 -17.60 -1.30 -13.83
C ASP A 135 -17.56 -1.47 -12.32
N LYS A 136 -18.67 -1.95 -11.76
CA LYS A 136 -18.83 -2.13 -10.32
C LYS A 136 -17.79 -3.07 -9.72
N ARG A 137 -17.26 -4.05 -10.50
CA ARG A 137 -16.15 -4.91 -10.04
C ARG A 137 -14.84 -4.17 -9.86
N SER A 138 -14.65 -2.99 -10.42
CA SER A 138 -13.47 -2.17 -10.16
C SER A 138 -13.61 -1.36 -8.87
N LEU A 139 -14.80 -1.27 -8.29
CA LEU A 139 -15.06 -0.50 -7.06
C LEU A 139 -15.01 -1.38 -5.82
N ARG A 140 -14.44 -0.86 -4.75
CA ARG A 140 -14.35 -1.55 -3.46
C ARG A 140 -14.64 -0.59 -2.32
N SER A 141 -15.16 -1.14 -1.23
CA SER A 141 -15.46 -0.37 -0.02
C SER A 141 -14.20 0.23 0.59
N ALA A 142 -14.17 1.56 0.75
CA ALA A 142 -13.12 2.27 1.48
C ALA A 142 -12.95 1.78 2.92
N GLY A 143 -13.95 1.09 3.49
CA GLY A 143 -13.89 0.50 4.82
C GLY A 143 -12.78 -0.55 5.00
N ASN A 144 -12.25 -1.14 3.94
CA ASN A 144 -11.16 -2.13 4.02
C ASN A 144 -9.75 -1.50 4.05
N TYR A 145 -9.67 -0.16 4.06
CA TYR A 145 -8.43 0.58 3.86
C TYR A 145 -8.17 1.56 5.02
N VAL A 146 -6.89 1.84 5.20
CA VAL A 146 -6.35 2.95 5.99
C VAL A 146 -5.70 3.92 5.01
N PHE A 147 -5.98 5.20 5.18
CA PHE A 147 -5.50 6.29 4.33
C PHE A 147 -4.34 7.00 5.02
N PHE A 148 -3.32 7.38 4.27
CA PHE A 148 -2.19 8.13 4.78
C PHE A 148 -2.07 9.45 4.06
N LEU A 149 -1.77 10.52 4.80
CA LEU A 149 -1.43 11.79 4.19
C LEU A 149 -0.04 11.73 3.54
N GLN A 150 0.04 12.17 2.30
CA GLN A 150 1.28 12.32 1.55
C GLN A 150 2.19 13.36 2.22
N ASP A 151 3.51 13.21 2.05
CA ASP A 151 4.50 14.06 2.71
C ASP A 151 4.49 15.51 2.21
N ASP A 152 4.07 15.74 0.97
CA ASP A 152 3.93 17.05 0.33
C ASP A 152 2.57 17.71 0.60
N ALA A 153 1.73 17.09 1.43
CA ALA A 153 0.47 17.66 1.89
C ALA A 153 0.71 18.99 2.65
N PRO A 154 -0.14 20.02 2.46
CA PRO A 154 -0.13 21.17 3.36
C PRO A 154 -0.38 20.71 4.81
N ILE A 155 0.04 21.52 5.78
CA ILE A 155 -0.18 21.19 7.19
C ILE A 155 -1.68 21.17 7.46
N PHE A 156 -2.21 19.97 7.73
CA PHE A 156 -3.59 19.76 8.12
C PHE A 156 -3.65 19.71 9.65
N LYS A 157 -4.52 20.54 10.22
CA LYS A 157 -4.72 20.57 11.67
C LYS A 157 -6.11 20.09 12.02
N GLY A 158 -6.18 19.19 12.97
CA GLY A 158 -7.42 18.69 13.51
C GLY A 158 -8.10 19.62 14.51
N PRO A 159 -9.29 19.21 14.97
CA PRO A 159 -9.84 19.70 16.23
C PRO A 159 -8.75 19.67 17.31
N ASN A 160 -8.62 20.72 18.11
CA ASN A 160 -7.56 20.87 19.12
C ASN A 160 -6.12 21.11 18.59
N ASN A 161 -5.97 21.59 17.34
CA ASN A 161 -4.67 22.03 16.79
C ASN A 161 -3.61 20.90 16.70
N ARG A 162 -4.06 19.64 16.61
CA ARG A 162 -3.19 18.47 16.39
C ARG A 162 -2.81 18.33 14.92
N ASP A 163 -1.56 17.96 14.65
CA ASP A 163 -1.07 17.75 13.28
C ASP A 163 -1.56 16.40 12.73
N PHE A 164 -2.18 16.46 11.56
CA PHE A 164 -2.67 15.31 10.81
C PHE A 164 -1.59 14.73 9.89
N ASN A 165 -0.58 15.50 9.52
CA ASN A 165 0.44 15.07 8.56
C ASN A 165 1.17 13.82 9.07
N LYS A 166 1.46 12.90 8.14
CA LYS A 166 2.13 11.61 8.41
C LYS A 166 1.36 10.68 9.35
N LYS A 167 0.06 10.94 9.59
CA LYS A 167 -0.81 10.05 10.36
C LYS A 167 -1.65 9.13 9.46
N PRO A 168 -1.93 7.90 9.90
CA PRO A 168 -2.96 7.07 9.31
C PRO A 168 -4.37 7.54 9.69
N PHE A 169 -5.32 7.34 8.78
CA PHE A 169 -6.75 7.61 8.94
C PHE A 169 -7.55 6.40 8.52
N ARG A 170 -8.65 6.08 9.22
CA ARG A 170 -9.60 5.07 8.76
C ARG A 170 -11.03 5.55 8.97
N LEU A 171 -11.97 5.01 8.20
CA LEU A 171 -13.38 5.28 8.43
C LEU A 171 -13.81 4.73 9.80
N ALA A 172 -14.51 5.57 10.57
CA ALA A 172 -15.12 5.18 11.83
C ALA A 172 -16.34 4.30 11.58
N THR A 173 -16.44 3.21 12.34
CA THR A 173 -17.56 2.27 12.25
C THR A 173 -18.16 1.98 13.63
N ASN A 174 -19.42 1.56 13.68
CA ASN A 174 -20.04 1.05 14.90
C ASN A 174 -19.67 -0.44 15.11
N ALA A 175 -20.21 -1.07 16.17
CA ALA A 175 -19.96 -2.48 16.46
C ALA A 175 -20.53 -3.45 15.40
N ALA A 176 -21.53 -3.02 14.63
CA ALA A 176 -22.13 -3.78 13.54
C ALA A 176 -21.39 -3.61 12.20
N GLY A 177 -20.42 -2.68 12.12
CA GLY A 177 -19.66 -2.36 10.91
C GLY A 177 -20.27 -1.25 10.05
N ASP A 178 -21.37 -0.60 10.48
CA ASP A 178 -21.96 0.53 9.78
C ASP A 178 -21.07 1.78 9.95
N PHE A 179 -21.00 2.60 8.90
CA PHE A 179 -20.19 3.81 8.85
C PHE A 179 -20.88 4.96 9.56
N LYS A 180 -20.11 5.70 10.36
CA LYS A 180 -20.59 6.93 11.02
C LYS A 180 -20.50 8.10 10.06
N VAL A 181 -21.63 8.77 9.81
CA VAL A 181 -21.70 9.92 8.91
C VAL A 181 -22.48 11.07 9.54
N ASN A 182 -22.07 12.29 9.24
CA ASN A 182 -22.87 13.49 9.52
C ASN A 182 -23.56 13.91 8.21
N ARG A 183 -24.87 13.66 8.11
CA ARG A 183 -25.68 13.97 6.92
C ARG A 183 -26.21 15.38 7.01
N CYS A 184 -25.83 16.23 6.06
CA CYS A 184 -26.28 17.62 5.96
C CYS A 184 -27.25 17.79 4.80
N CYS A 185 -28.44 18.32 5.05
CA CYS A 185 -29.48 18.55 4.04
C CYS A 185 -29.85 20.03 3.94
N ASN A 186 -30.12 20.51 2.73
CA ASN A 186 -30.63 21.86 2.51
C ASN A 186 -32.13 21.93 2.87
N ALA A 187 -32.54 22.92 3.67
CA ALA A 187 -33.90 23.01 4.22
C ALA A 187 -34.94 23.66 3.29
N SER A 188 -34.63 23.89 2.00
CA SER A 188 -35.51 24.65 1.10
C SER A 188 -36.66 23.80 0.54
N ALA A 189 -37.81 23.91 1.20
CA ALA A 189 -39.02 23.10 1.01
C ALA A 189 -39.91 23.45 -0.21
N ALA A 190 -39.36 23.90 -1.34
CA ALA A 190 -40.19 24.30 -2.50
C ALA A 190 -39.99 23.47 -3.78
N ILE A 191 -38.92 22.69 -3.90
CA ILE A 191 -38.69 21.80 -5.04
C ILE A 191 -38.11 20.50 -4.49
N ALA A 192 -38.81 19.38 -4.73
CA ALA A 192 -38.58 18.07 -4.15
C ALA A 192 -37.27 17.39 -4.65
N THR A 193 -36.12 17.97 -4.33
CA THR A 193 -34.86 17.23 -4.28
C THR A 193 -34.13 17.66 -3.02
N ASP A 194 -34.35 16.91 -1.94
CA ASP A 194 -33.55 16.96 -0.71
C ASP A 194 -32.09 16.66 -1.08
N GLN A 195 -31.33 17.69 -1.45
CA GLN A 195 -29.90 17.54 -1.69
C GLN A 195 -29.21 17.41 -0.34
N CYS A 196 -29.13 16.18 0.14
CA CYS A 196 -28.31 15.80 1.28
C CYS A 196 -26.91 15.39 0.81
N PHE A 197 -25.92 15.60 1.67
CA PHE A 197 -24.57 15.08 1.49
C PHE A 197 -24.04 14.52 2.80
N ASP A 198 -23.28 13.43 2.69
CA ASP A 198 -22.75 12.69 3.83
C ASP A 198 -21.28 13.05 4.07
N HIS A 199 -20.98 13.45 5.30
CA HIS A 199 -19.62 13.60 5.80
C HIS A 199 -19.22 12.35 6.57
N TYR A 200 -18.31 11.56 6.04
CA TYR A 200 -17.82 10.38 6.75
C TYR A 200 -16.90 10.78 7.90
N LEU A 201 -17.07 10.14 9.04
CA LEU A 201 -16.19 10.29 10.19
C LEU A 201 -14.93 9.44 9.97
N TYR A 202 -13.78 10.08 10.09
CA TYR A 202 -12.48 9.43 10.06
C TYR A 202 -11.84 9.44 11.45
N GLU A 203 -11.28 8.30 11.84
CA GLU A 203 -10.43 8.16 13.02
C GLU A 203 -8.98 8.40 12.60
N MET A 204 -8.33 9.36 13.25
CA MET A 204 -6.89 9.56 13.15
C MET A 204 -6.20 8.59 14.11
N LEU A 205 -5.21 7.87 13.60
CA LEU A 205 -4.45 6.89 14.34
C LEU A 205 -3.05 7.40 14.68
N ASP A 206 -2.45 6.87 15.73
CA ASP A 206 -1.00 6.99 15.96
C ASP A 206 -0.22 5.86 15.27
N MET A 207 1.10 5.82 15.51
CA MET A 207 1.99 4.77 14.98
C MET A 207 1.78 3.41 15.65
N ASN A 208 0.96 3.33 16.70
CA ASN A 208 0.50 2.08 17.29
C ASN A 208 -0.91 1.73 16.83
N LEU A 209 -1.42 2.40 15.79
CA LEU A 209 -2.77 2.24 15.25
C LEU A 209 -3.87 2.51 16.29
N THR A 210 -3.55 3.26 17.34
CA THR A 210 -4.49 3.67 18.37
C THR A 210 -5.18 4.95 17.93
N VAL A 211 -6.49 5.03 18.13
CA VAL A 211 -7.27 6.23 17.81
C VAL A 211 -6.82 7.36 18.73
N VAL A 212 -6.38 8.46 18.14
CA VAL A 212 -5.93 9.66 18.86
C VAL A 212 -6.83 10.86 18.64
N ASP A 213 -7.58 10.90 17.55
CA ASP A 213 -8.55 11.97 17.25
C ASP A 213 -9.58 11.50 16.20
N THR A 214 -10.60 12.31 15.95
CA THR A 214 -11.60 12.06 14.92
C THR A 214 -11.93 13.32 14.14
N VAL A 215 -12.19 13.19 12.84
CA VAL A 215 -12.54 14.31 11.97
C VAL A 215 -13.60 13.90 10.96
N TYR A 216 -14.64 14.73 10.82
CA TYR A 216 -15.58 14.60 9.71
C TYR A 216 -14.95 15.16 8.43
N MET A 217 -14.87 14.36 7.38
CA MET A 217 -14.37 14.79 6.08
C MET A 217 -15.50 14.90 5.06
N ASP A 218 -15.53 16.03 4.35
CA ASP A 218 -16.38 16.25 3.18
C ASP A 218 -15.73 15.62 1.95
N MET A 219 -16.24 14.46 1.52
CA MET A 219 -15.62 13.69 0.44
C MET A 219 -15.76 14.31 -0.97
N PRO A 220 -16.68 15.26 -1.25
CA PRO A 220 -16.55 16.11 -2.43
C PRO A 220 -15.91 17.50 -2.24
N ARG A 221 -15.82 18.07 -1.02
CA ARG A 221 -15.36 19.47 -0.83
C ARG A 221 -14.08 19.68 0.00
N CYS A 222 -13.55 18.68 0.70
CA CYS A 222 -12.32 18.84 1.49
C CYS A 222 -11.05 18.67 0.66
N ASN A 223 -10.12 19.62 0.80
CA ASN A 223 -8.79 19.60 0.14
C ASN A 223 -7.90 18.43 0.61
N MET A 224 -8.15 17.86 1.79
CA MET A 224 -7.32 16.80 2.36
C MET A 224 -7.41 15.47 1.60
N SER A 225 -8.57 15.16 1.00
CA SER A 225 -8.75 13.92 0.23
C SER A 225 -7.73 13.82 -0.89
N ASN A 226 -7.31 14.95 -1.47
CA ASN A 226 -6.34 15.05 -2.56
C ASN A 226 -4.93 14.55 -2.20
N PHE A 227 -4.65 14.43 -0.90
CA PHE A 227 -3.35 14.04 -0.39
C PHE A 227 -3.40 12.69 0.31
N LEU A 228 -4.50 11.93 0.17
CA LEU A 228 -4.64 10.62 0.80
C LEU A 228 -4.13 9.51 -0.11
N THR A 229 -3.41 8.56 0.48
CA THR A 229 -2.98 7.32 -0.18
C THR A 229 -3.55 6.12 0.57
N PRO A 230 -4.34 5.24 -0.08
CA PRO A 230 -4.90 4.08 0.58
C PRO A 230 -3.90 2.94 0.74
N ILE A 231 -4.03 2.23 1.86
CA ILE A 231 -3.28 1.02 2.23
C ILE A 231 -4.28 0.01 2.82
N GLY A 232 -4.20 -1.26 2.42
CA GLY A 232 -5.12 -2.28 2.94
C GLY A 232 -4.94 -2.49 4.45
N LYS A 233 -6.03 -2.58 5.21
CA LYS A 233 -6.00 -2.70 6.68
C LYS A 233 -5.11 -3.85 7.20
N ASP A 234 -5.16 -4.98 6.52
CA ASP A 234 -4.37 -6.20 6.73
C ASP A 234 -2.85 -5.99 6.64
N VAL A 235 -2.38 -5.03 5.84
CA VAL A 235 -0.94 -4.77 5.67
C VAL A 235 -0.42 -3.53 6.39
N VAL A 236 -1.31 -2.73 6.97
CA VAL A 236 -0.92 -1.45 7.61
C VAL A 236 -0.05 -1.68 8.84
N GLU A 237 -0.44 -2.63 9.68
CA GLU A 237 0.30 -2.95 10.91
C GLU A 237 1.76 -3.34 10.64
N PRO A 238 2.05 -4.40 9.86
CA PRO A 238 3.43 -4.80 9.61
C PRO A 238 4.25 -3.72 8.89
N LEU A 239 3.63 -2.96 7.99
CA LEU A 239 4.32 -1.87 7.32
C LEU A 239 4.72 -0.73 8.25
N VAL A 240 3.83 -0.33 9.15
CA VAL A 240 4.16 0.68 10.18
C VAL A 240 5.35 0.21 11.02
N ARG A 241 5.40 -1.08 11.37
CA ARG A 241 6.54 -1.66 12.10
C ARG A 241 7.84 -1.67 11.28
N ILE A 242 7.77 -1.98 9.98
CA ILE A 242 8.93 -1.89 9.08
C ILE A 242 9.45 -0.44 9.04
N VAL A 243 8.58 0.53 8.78
CA VAL A 243 8.99 1.94 8.70
C VAL A 243 9.56 2.43 10.03
N ASP A 244 8.93 2.10 11.15
CA ASP A 244 9.42 2.49 12.48
C ASP A 244 10.80 1.88 12.78
N GLU A 245 11.03 0.62 12.41
CA GLU A 245 12.31 -0.05 12.59
C GLU A 245 13.43 0.60 11.77
N LEU A 246 13.12 0.96 10.51
CA LEU A 246 14.10 1.52 9.58
C LEU A 246 14.28 3.03 9.70
N ARG A 247 13.42 3.74 10.46
CA ARG A 247 13.49 5.20 10.60
C ARG A 247 14.81 5.69 11.19
N ASN A 248 15.48 4.89 12.02
CA ASN A 248 16.79 5.25 12.56
C ASN A 248 17.88 5.28 11.48
N GLU A 249 17.74 4.46 10.44
CA GLU A 249 18.69 4.36 9.32
C GLU A 249 18.31 5.31 8.18
N ASN A 250 17.01 5.52 7.98
CA ASN A 250 16.47 6.50 7.04
C ASN A 250 15.34 7.31 7.70
N PRO A 251 15.66 8.47 8.32
CA PRO A 251 14.68 9.32 9.02
C PRO A 251 13.55 9.86 8.14
N ASN A 252 13.77 9.88 6.83
CA ASN A 252 12.80 10.36 5.84
C ASN A 252 11.93 9.23 5.28
N LEU A 253 12.17 7.97 5.69
CA LEU A 253 11.38 6.83 5.24
C LEU A 253 9.93 6.95 5.72
N THR A 254 9.02 6.92 4.76
CA THR A 254 7.57 6.99 4.99
C THR A 254 6.84 5.90 4.22
N MET A 255 5.61 5.61 4.65
CA MET A 255 4.80 4.50 4.11
C MET A 255 4.50 4.63 2.61
N ASN A 256 4.36 5.86 2.13
CA ASN A 256 4.13 6.24 0.72
C ASN A 256 5.38 6.06 -0.16
N GLN A 257 6.58 5.95 0.44
CA GLN A 257 7.82 5.70 -0.30
C GLN A 257 8.10 4.21 -0.52
N LEU A 258 7.36 3.32 0.16
CA LEU A 258 7.50 1.88 -0.04
C LEU A 258 6.88 1.47 -1.38
N GLU A 259 7.68 0.81 -2.23
CA GLU A 259 7.20 0.19 -3.47
C GLU A 259 6.37 -1.04 -3.10
N ARG A 260 5.14 -1.12 -3.63
CA ARG A 260 4.16 -2.16 -3.28
C ARG A 260 3.68 -2.88 -4.52
N LEU A 261 3.67 -4.21 -4.47
CA LEU A 261 3.02 -5.02 -5.48
C LEU A 261 1.51 -5.07 -5.19
N PRO A 262 0.66 -4.84 -6.21
CA PRO A 262 -0.77 -5.10 -6.11
C PRO A 262 -1.07 -6.54 -5.76
N ALA A 263 -2.18 -6.72 -5.07
CA ALA A 263 -2.70 -8.04 -4.76
C ALA A 263 -3.00 -8.81 -6.05
N ASN A 264 -3.53 -8.15 -7.09
CA ASN A 264 -3.86 -8.81 -8.35
C ASN A 264 -2.90 -8.39 -9.46
N GLN A 265 -2.11 -9.34 -9.94
CA GLN A 265 -1.26 -9.15 -11.12
C GLN A 265 -1.61 -10.19 -12.16
N TYR A 266 -1.96 -9.70 -13.35
CA TYR A 266 -2.12 -10.53 -14.53
C TYR A 266 -0.81 -10.55 -15.29
N TRP A 267 -0.27 -11.74 -15.50
CA TRP A 267 0.98 -11.92 -16.24
C TRP A 267 0.70 -12.30 -17.69
N ARG A 268 1.39 -11.61 -18.59
CA ARG A 268 1.36 -11.86 -20.04
C ARG A 268 1.73 -13.34 -20.28
N ASN A 269 0.84 -14.09 -20.94
CA ASN A 269 0.92 -15.53 -21.25
C ASN A 269 0.41 -16.53 -20.18
N SER A 270 -0.17 -16.09 -19.06
CA SER A 270 -0.87 -17.03 -18.17
C SER A 270 -2.25 -17.38 -18.73
N SER A 271 -2.48 -18.65 -19.07
CA SER A 271 -3.79 -19.15 -19.55
C SER A 271 -4.85 -19.23 -18.44
N THR A 272 -4.43 -19.08 -17.18
CA THR A 272 -5.29 -18.94 -16.00
C THR A 272 -5.09 -17.55 -15.40
N PRO A 273 -6.16 -16.86 -14.94
CA PRO A 273 -6.00 -15.73 -14.04
C PRO A 273 -5.13 -16.18 -12.86
N SER A 274 -3.92 -15.67 -12.75
CA SER A 274 -3.10 -15.85 -11.56
C SER A 274 -3.86 -15.18 -10.43
N ILE A 275 -4.57 -15.97 -9.61
CA ILE A 275 -5.34 -15.41 -8.50
C ILE A 275 -4.36 -14.79 -7.51
N VAL A 276 -4.58 -13.50 -7.29
CA VAL A 276 -4.36 -12.70 -6.08
C VAL A 276 -3.13 -13.14 -5.24
N ARG A 277 -1.98 -12.53 -5.49
CA ARG A 277 -0.86 -12.58 -4.54
C ARG A 277 -1.18 -11.70 -3.34
N GLU A 278 -0.53 -11.98 -2.22
CA GLU A 278 -0.61 -11.10 -1.06
C GLU A 278 0.01 -9.73 -1.37
N LYS A 279 -0.39 -8.71 -0.62
CA LYS A 279 0.05 -7.31 -0.79
C LYS A 279 1.53 -7.20 -0.42
N MET A 280 2.43 -7.55 -1.34
CA MET A 280 3.87 -7.54 -1.08
C MET A 280 4.45 -6.12 -1.13
N VAL A 281 5.52 -5.93 -0.38
CA VAL A 281 6.28 -4.69 -0.31
C VAL A 281 7.73 -4.98 -0.66
N LYS A 282 8.35 -4.06 -1.38
CA LYS A 282 9.77 -4.18 -1.73
C LYS A 282 10.61 -3.95 -0.49
N MET A 283 11.66 -4.74 -0.34
CA MET A 283 12.69 -4.47 0.65
C MET A 283 13.35 -3.10 0.40
N VAL A 284 13.57 -2.35 1.47
CA VAL A 284 14.22 -1.04 1.39
C VAL A 284 15.70 -1.27 1.09
N ILE A 285 16.07 -1.14 -0.18
CA ILE A 285 17.41 -1.37 -0.69
C ILE A 285 17.89 -0.11 -1.40
N ASP A 286 19.09 0.35 -1.03
CA ASP A 286 19.79 1.40 -1.74
C ASP A 286 20.18 0.90 -3.14
N GLN A 287 19.64 1.54 -4.18
CA GLN A 287 19.78 1.08 -5.56
C GLN A 287 21.21 1.21 -6.10
N GLU A 288 22.00 2.13 -5.56
CA GLU A 288 23.37 2.38 -6.05
C GLU A 288 24.34 1.38 -5.44
N THR A 289 24.27 1.24 -4.12
CA THR A 289 25.20 0.45 -3.32
C THR A 289 24.75 -1.01 -3.16
N GLY A 290 23.44 -1.30 -3.21
CA GLY A 290 22.88 -2.61 -2.86
C GLY A 290 22.71 -2.82 -1.34
N GLN A 291 22.98 -1.81 -0.53
CA GLN A 291 22.81 -1.91 0.93
C GLN A 291 21.32 -2.05 1.29
N GLY A 292 21.03 -3.04 2.13
CA GLY A 292 19.71 -3.30 2.68
C GLY A 292 19.60 -2.89 4.16
N PRO A 293 18.48 -3.24 4.81
CA PRO A 293 18.24 -2.94 6.22
C PRO A 293 19.33 -3.47 7.14
N HIS A 294 19.68 -2.70 8.17
CA HIS A 294 20.60 -3.16 9.21
C HIS A 294 21.94 -3.66 8.66
N GLY A 295 22.52 -2.92 7.72
CA GLY A 295 23.85 -3.23 7.15
C GLY A 295 23.91 -4.55 6.37
N SER A 296 22.76 -5.13 6.03
CA SER A 296 22.65 -6.24 5.09
C SER A 296 22.95 -5.76 3.67
N PHE A 297 23.11 -6.71 2.76
CA PHE A 297 23.41 -6.44 1.37
C PHE A 297 22.56 -7.32 0.46
N HIS A 298 21.93 -6.71 -0.55
CA HIS A 298 21.20 -7.45 -1.58
C HIS A 298 22.15 -7.82 -2.73
N TYR A 299 22.49 -9.11 -2.87
CA TYR A 299 23.39 -9.56 -3.93
C TYR A 299 22.70 -9.57 -5.31
N LYS A 300 23.50 -9.45 -6.39
CA LYS A 300 23.06 -8.94 -7.70
C LYS A 300 23.20 -9.94 -8.86
N ASP A 301 23.30 -11.24 -8.60
CA ASP A 301 23.86 -12.19 -9.57
C ASP A 301 22.99 -12.40 -10.82
N ASP A 302 21.66 -12.33 -10.72
CA ASP A 302 20.72 -12.61 -11.81
C ASP A 302 19.68 -11.49 -12.04
N ASP A 303 19.35 -10.71 -11.01
CA ASP A 303 18.39 -9.60 -11.08
C ASP A 303 19.02 -8.22 -10.79
N LYS A 304 19.59 -7.61 -11.83
CA LYS A 304 20.15 -6.23 -11.78
C LYS A 304 19.13 -5.16 -11.43
N VAL A 305 17.83 -5.49 -11.46
CA VAL A 305 16.74 -4.56 -11.26
C VAL A 305 16.02 -4.77 -9.93
N GLN A 306 16.47 -5.73 -9.11
CA GLN A 306 15.88 -6.04 -7.79
C GLN A 306 14.36 -6.19 -7.90
N SER A 307 13.91 -6.87 -8.97
CA SER A 307 12.51 -7.18 -9.19
C SER A 307 12.03 -8.38 -8.37
N ASP A 308 12.97 -9.09 -7.76
CA ASP A 308 12.83 -10.22 -6.86
C ASP A 308 12.90 -9.86 -5.37
N SER A 309 13.14 -8.61 -5.01
CA SER A 309 13.27 -8.16 -3.61
C SER A 309 11.93 -7.84 -2.93
N TYR A 310 10.85 -8.52 -3.31
CA TYR A 310 9.52 -8.32 -2.73
C TYR A 310 9.18 -9.41 -1.72
N MET A 311 8.54 -9.02 -0.63
CA MET A 311 8.04 -9.97 0.35
C MET A 311 6.66 -9.58 0.85
N THR A 312 5.90 -10.55 1.35
CA THR A 312 4.68 -10.26 2.11
C THR A 312 5.04 -9.51 3.39
N THR A 313 4.12 -8.69 3.87
CA THR A 313 4.47 -7.63 4.82
C THR A 313 4.90 -8.16 6.18
N TYR A 314 4.26 -9.22 6.68
CA TYR A 314 4.67 -9.86 7.94
C TYR A 314 6.00 -10.60 7.80
N SER A 315 6.22 -11.29 6.68
CA SER A 315 7.45 -12.03 6.39
C SER A 315 8.64 -11.08 6.28
N GLN A 316 8.49 -9.98 5.54
CA GLN A 316 9.48 -8.91 5.46
C GLN A 316 9.78 -8.31 6.84
N CYS A 317 8.74 -7.98 7.61
CA CYS A 317 8.87 -7.39 8.93
C CYS A 317 9.65 -8.31 9.89
N ALA A 318 9.29 -9.60 9.95
CA ALA A 318 9.99 -10.58 10.76
C ALA A 318 11.46 -10.75 10.31
N PHE A 319 11.71 -10.79 9.00
CA PHE A 319 13.08 -10.89 8.48
C PHE A 319 13.92 -9.65 8.85
N VAL A 320 13.37 -8.43 8.73
CA VAL A 320 14.05 -7.20 9.17
C VAL A 320 14.40 -7.26 10.67
N LYS A 321 13.52 -7.81 11.51
CA LYS A 321 13.83 -8.02 12.94
C LYS A 321 14.95 -9.03 13.17
N VAL A 322 15.05 -10.08 12.35
CA VAL A 322 16.19 -11.01 12.35
C VAL A 322 17.47 -10.29 11.96
N LEU A 323 17.45 -9.50 10.88
CA LEU A 323 18.61 -8.73 10.42
C LEU A 323 19.14 -7.81 11.51
N LYS A 324 18.23 -7.08 12.18
CA LYS A 324 18.58 -6.24 13.34
C LYS A 324 19.26 -7.05 14.42
N LYS A 325 18.62 -8.15 14.86
CA LYS A 325 19.12 -8.95 15.97
C LYS A 325 20.48 -9.56 15.66
N PHE A 326 20.69 -10.03 14.43
CA PHE A 326 21.97 -10.58 14.03
C PHE A 326 23.07 -9.52 13.98
N LYS A 327 22.79 -8.31 13.48
CA LYS A 327 23.75 -7.17 13.54
C LYS A 327 24.14 -6.82 14.97
N GLU A 328 23.23 -6.95 15.93
CA GLU A 328 23.53 -6.72 17.35
C GLU A 328 24.44 -7.81 17.92
N ASP A 329 24.21 -9.08 17.52
CA ASP A 329 24.90 -10.26 18.04
C ASP A 329 26.24 -10.55 17.34
N CYS A 330 26.41 -10.12 16.08
CA CYS A 330 27.57 -10.42 15.22
C CYS A 330 28.14 -9.10 14.65
N LYS A 331 29.28 -8.66 15.17
CA LYS A 331 29.90 -7.36 14.82
C LYS A 331 31.21 -7.46 14.06
N ASP A 332 31.73 -8.67 13.90
CA ASP A 332 33.01 -8.92 13.23
C ASP A 332 32.84 -8.94 11.71
N GLU A 333 33.94 -8.84 10.96
CA GLU A 333 33.94 -9.03 9.50
C GLU A 333 33.35 -10.40 9.14
N GLY A 334 32.58 -10.49 8.06
CA GLY A 334 31.87 -11.71 7.65
C GLY A 334 30.55 -11.94 8.38
N CYS A 335 30.07 -10.95 9.13
CA CYS A 335 28.72 -10.92 9.71
C CYS A 335 27.70 -10.19 8.81
N GLN A 336 28.08 -9.64 7.65
CA GLN A 336 27.11 -9.03 6.75
C GLN A 336 26.13 -10.10 6.24
N VAL A 337 24.84 -9.88 6.49
CA VAL A 337 23.79 -10.71 5.90
C VAL A 337 23.65 -10.35 4.43
N GLN A 338 23.98 -11.27 3.55
CA GLN A 338 23.81 -11.10 2.11
C GLN A 338 22.56 -11.87 1.68
N PHE A 339 21.52 -11.16 1.22
CA PHE A 339 20.24 -11.76 0.81
C PHE A 339 19.98 -11.51 -0.68
N GLY A 340 19.21 -12.35 -1.33
CA GLY A 340 18.87 -12.24 -2.75
C GLY A 340 17.39 -12.48 -2.95
N ASP A 341 17.07 -13.41 -3.85
CA ASP A 341 15.74 -13.80 -4.26
C ASP A 341 14.77 -13.89 -3.08
N SER A 342 13.75 -13.05 -3.11
CA SER A 342 12.63 -13.10 -2.15
C SER A 342 11.27 -13.27 -2.80
N TYR A 343 11.21 -13.01 -4.11
CA TYR A 343 10.03 -13.15 -4.93
C TYR A 343 10.43 -13.52 -6.35
N HIS A 344 9.90 -14.62 -6.87
CA HIS A 344 10.07 -14.98 -8.27
C HIS A 344 8.82 -15.71 -8.73
N HIS A 345 8.20 -15.28 -9.84
CA HIS A 345 7.00 -15.98 -10.28
C HIS A 345 7.35 -17.38 -10.78
N ASP A 346 6.66 -18.41 -10.30
CA ASP A 346 6.84 -19.80 -10.78
C ASP A 346 6.77 -19.95 -12.32
N ALA A 347 5.99 -19.10 -13.00
CA ALA A 347 5.86 -19.07 -14.45
C ALA A 347 7.11 -18.53 -15.18
N TRP A 348 8.01 -17.85 -14.48
CA TRP A 348 9.29 -17.36 -15.02
C TRP A 348 10.34 -18.47 -15.11
N GLY A 349 10.11 -19.61 -14.44
CA GLY A 349 10.84 -20.86 -14.65
C GLY A 349 12.19 -20.97 -13.92
N VAL A 350 12.72 -19.87 -13.39
CA VAL A 350 13.91 -19.83 -12.52
C VAL A 350 13.44 -19.65 -11.06
N HIS A 351 14.19 -20.13 -10.06
CA HIS A 351 13.90 -19.91 -8.63
C HIS A 351 12.47 -20.31 -8.17
N LYS A 352 12.00 -21.48 -8.63
CA LYS A 352 10.71 -22.07 -8.19
C LYS A 352 10.69 -22.24 -6.68
N GLY A 353 9.71 -21.65 -6.00
CA GLY A 353 9.60 -21.66 -4.54
C GLY A 353 9.48 -20.26 -3.90
N HIS A 354 9.82 -19.20 -4.61
CA HIS A 354 9.67 -17.81 -4.14
C HIS A 354 8.36 -17.14 -4.57
N ASP A 355 7.46 -17.85 -5.27
CA ASP A 355 6.21 -17.28 -5.82
C ASP A 355 5.27 -16.72 -4.74
N SER A 356 5.37 -17.25 -3.52
CA SER A 356 4.60 -16.83 -2.34
C SER A 356 4.97 -15.43 -1.84
N GLY A 357 6.20 -14.96 -2.08
CA GLY A 357 6.74 -13.76 -1.42
C GLY A 357 7.01 -13.94 0.08
N GLU A 358 6.90 -15.16 0.61
CA GLU A 358 7.16 -15.46 2.03
C GLU A 358 8.61 -15.86 2.31
N CYS A 359 9.37 -16.15 1.25
CA CYS A 359 10.69 -16.76 1.32
C CYS A 359 11.78 -15.77 0.92
N VAL A 360 13.00 -16.00 1.39
CA VAL A 360 14.19 -15.24 1.00
C VAL A 360 15.41 -16.13 1.04
N ASP A 361 16.29 -15.98 0.05
CA ASP A 361 17.58 -16.64 0.01
C ASP A 361 18.66 -15.79 0.67
N VAL A 362 19.50 -16.41 1.48
CA VAL A 362 20.59 -15.75 2.22
C VAL A 362 21.88 -16.51 2.04
N ARG A 363 22.97 -15.86 1.63
CA ARG A 363 24.29 -16.50 1.53
C ARG A 363 24.75 -17.00 2.91
N PRO A 364 25.49 -18.12 2.97
CA PRO A 364 26.15 -18.53 4.19
C PRO A 364 27.22 -17.53 4.61
N PHE A 365 27.56 -17.51 5.91
CA PHE A 365 28.40 -16.47 6.49
C PHE A 365 29.89 -16.77 6.33
N ARG A 366 30.67 -15.69 6.32
CA ARG A 366 32.11 -15.71 6.07
C ARG A 366 32.90 -15.63 7.38
N GLN A 367 34.12 -16.16 7.38
CA GLN A 367 34.98 -16.14 8.57
C GLN A 367 35.48 -14.72 8.88
N SER A 368 35.93 -13.97 7.88
CA SER A 368 36.69 -12.73 8.08
C SER A 368 36.66 -11.77 6.87
N ASP A 369 35.62 -11.79 6.05
CA ASP A 369 35.46 -10.81 4.96
C ASP A 369 33.98 -10.63 4.60
N ASP A 370 33.62 -9.47 4.07
CA ASP A 370 32.25 -9.14 3.62
C ASP A 370 32.20 -8.91 2.09
N ILE A 371 32.98 -9.67 1.32
CA ILE A 371 32.96 -9.49 -0.15
C ILE A 371 31.66 -10.04 -0.75
N ASP A 372 31.16 -9.34 -1.76
CA ASP A 372 30.00 -9.75 -2.57
C ASP A 372 30.44 -10.76 -3.64
N PHE A 373 30.46 -12.04 -3.26
CA PHE A 373 30.75 -13.17 -4.14
C PHE A 373 30.03 -14.42 -3.63
N GLY A 374 29.70 -15.38 -4.50
CA GLY A 374 29.13 -16.66 -4.07
C GLY A 374 30.00 -17.37 -3.02
N LEU A 375 29.36 -18.00 -2.03
CA LEU A 375 30.04 -18.79 -1.00
C LEU A 375 29.32 -20.12 -0.79
N ASP A 376 30.01 -21.20 -1.09
CA ASP A 376 29.58 -22.56 -0.81
C ASP A 376 30.07 -22.99 0.59
N TYR A 377 29.22 -23.67 1.38
CA TYR A 377 29.58 -24.15 2.73
C TYR A 377 30.77 -25.13 2.75
N THR A 378 31.07 -25.77 1.63
CA THR A 378 32.22 -26.66 1.46
C THR A 378 33.56 -25.90 1.45
N ASN A 379 33.54 -24.57 1.26
CA ASN A 379 34.74 -23.73 1.28
C ASN A 379 35.24 -23.47 2.72
N LYS A 380 35.93 -24.46 3.29
CA LYS A 380 36.42 -24.43 4.69
C LYS A 380 37.33 -23.25 5.05
N GLY A 381 37.98 -22.63 4.07
CA GLY A 381 38.88 -21.50 4.31
C GLY A 381 38.17 -20.16 4.48
N ARG A 382 36.89 -20.06 4.04
CA ARG A 382 36.14 -18.80 4.04
C ARG A 382 34.78 -18.91 4.70
N TYR A 383 34.14 -20.08 4.68
CA TYR A 383 32.86 -20.34 5.32
C TYR A 383 32.97 -20.41 6.84
N SER A 384 32.07 -19.70 7.54
CA SER A 384 31.90 -19.78 8.98
C SER A 384 30.63 -20.54 9.33
N GLN A 385 30.81 -21.81 9.71
CA GLN A 385 29.72 -22.65 10.21
C GLN A 385 29.06 -22.03 11.45
N THR A 386 29.85 -21.50 12.39
CA THR A 386 29.34 -20.95 13.66
C THR A 386 28.46 -19.72 13.46
N LYS A 387 28.87 -18.78 12.58
CA LYS A 387 28.05 -17.60 12.28
C LYS A 387 26.77 -17.99 11.55
N THR A 388 26.88 -18.94 10.61
CA THR A 388 25.74 -19.47 9.86
C THR A 388 24.74 -20.18 10.76
N GLU A 389 25.20 -21.04 11.67
CA GLU A 389 24.35 -21.70 12.66
C GLU A 389 23.69 -20.70 13.61
N THR A 390 24.42 -19.68 14.05
CA THR A 390 23.86 -18.59 14.87
C THR A 390 22.72 -17.88 14.15
N PHE A 391 22.92 -17.48 12.88
CA PHE A 391 21.87 -16.84 12.10
C PHE A 391 20.66 -17.74 11.89
N ILE A 392 20.88 -19.02 11.53
CA ILE A 392 19.82 -20.02 11.36
C ILE A 392 19.02 -20.21 12.66
N ASN A 393 19.66 -20.15 13.83
CA ASN A 393 18.94 -20.23 15.09
C ASN A 393 18.06 -19.00 15.35
N LEU A 394 18.48 -17.81 14.90
CA LEU A 394 17.60 -16.63 14.91
C LEU A 394 16.41 -16.80 13.96
N LEU A 395 16.62 -17.34 12.75
CA LEU A 395 15.54 -17.67 11.80
C LEU A 395 14.52 -18.64 12.42
N LYS A 396 14.98 -19.70 13.10
CA LYS A 396 14.09 -20.63 13.82
C LYS A 396 13.32 -19.93 14.94
N LYS A 397 14.00 -19.08 15.72
CA LYS A 397 13.40 -18.35 16.85
C LYS A 397 12.33 -17.36 16.40
N SER A 398 12.49 -16.77 15.22
CA SER A 398 11.51 -15.85 14.62
C SER A 398 10.30 -16.54 14.01
N GLY A 399 10.26 -17.87 14.04
CA GLY A 399 9.15 -18.66 13.54
C GLY A 399 9.24 -19.02 12.06
N ALA A 400 10.43 -18.98 11.45
CA ALA A 400 10.61 -19.51 10.11
C ALA A 400 10.15 -20.97 10.02
N ARG A 401 9.28 -21.28 9.05
CA ARG A 401 8.65 -22.60 8.90
C ARG A 401 9.48 -23.57 8.08
N THR A 402 10.19 -23.03 7.10
CA THR A 402 11.04 -23.77 6.17
C THR A 402 12.41 -23.14 6.23
N ILE A 403 13.43 -23.96 6.47
CA ILE A 403 14.84 -23.59 6.33
C ILE A 403 15.53 -24.74 5.60
N ILE A 404 16.04 -24.48 4.40
CA ILE A 404 16.75 -25.44 3.57
C ILE A 404 18.20 -24.98 3.43
N PHE A 405 19.14 -25.85 3.84
CA PHE A 405 20.57 -25.60 3.69
C PHE A 405 21.33 -26.92 3.84
N ASN A 406 22.31 -27.17 2.96
CA ASN A 406 22.91 -28.50 2.83
C ASN A 406 24.06 -28.82 3.79
N ASP A 407 24.55 -27.84 4.59
CA ASP A 407 25.55 -28.14 5.62
C ASP A 407 24.98 -29.12 6.66
N ARG A 408 25.40 -30.38 6.56
CA ARG A 408 24.96 -31.46 7.44
C ARG A 408 25.38 -31.29 8.89
N LYS A 409 26.35 -30.42 9.18
CA LYS A 409 26.77 -30.14 10.55
C LYS A 409 25.79 -29.25 11.30
N ILE A 410 24.92 -28.52 10.59
CA ILE A 410 23.85 -27.75 11.19
C ILE A 410 22.58 -28.62 11.24
N GLY A 411 22.10 -28.86 12.46
CA GLY A 411 20.99 -29.77 12.74
C GLY A 411 19.60 -29.19 12.47
N GLY A 412 18.63 -30.07 12.21
CA GLY A 412 17.20 -29.71 12.14
C GLY A 412 16.82 -28.85 10.94
N LEU A 413 17.49 -29.02 9.80
CA LEU A 413 17.21 -28.33 8.54
C LEU A 413 16.78 -29.32 7.45
N SER A 414 15.96 -28.83 6.53
CA SER A 414 15.67 -29.50 5.27
C SER A 414 16.89 -29.41 4.35
N ARG A 415 17.01 -30.36 3.42
CA ARG A 415 18.13 -30.47 2.48
C ARG A 415 17.60 -30.87 1.12
N ASP A 416 18.23 -30.37 0.07
CA ASP A 416 17.99 -30.87 -1.28
C ASP A 416 19.05 -31.91 -1.67
N SER A 417 18.72 -32.75 -2.63
CA SER A 417 19.62 -33.81 -3.12
C SER A 417 20.54 -33.36 -4.26
N GLY A 418 20.32 -32.16 -4.81
CA GLY A 418 21.00 -31.65 -6.00
C GLY A 418 22.18 -30.73 -5.72
N GLY A 419 22.42 -30.37 -4.46
CA GLY A 419 23.44 -29.38 -4.08
C GLY A 419 23.01 -27.94 -4.37
N VAL A 420 21.71 -27.70 -4.58
CA VAL A 420 21.19 -26.37 -4.93
C VAL A 420 21.40 -25.39 -3.77
N HIS A 421 21.13 -25.82 -2.54
CA HIS A 421 21.28 -25.01 -1.33
C HIS A 421 22.65 -25.23 -0.66
N ASP A 422 23.70 -25.42 -1.46
CA ASP A 422 25.09 -25.48 -0.98
C ASP A 422 25.66 -24.06 -0.76
N ASP A 423 25.15 -23.07 -1.48
CA ASP A 423 25.67 -21.70 -1.50
C ASP A 423 24.68 -20.62 -1.02
N HIS A 424 23.51 -21.03 -0.52
CA HIS A 424 22.50 -20.17 0.08
C HIS A 424 21.59 -20.96 1.02
N ILE A 425 21.00 -20.25 1.97
CA ILE A 425 19.99 -20.69 2.93
C ILE A 425 18.66 -20.20 2.39
N HIS A 426 17.77 -21.12 2.03
CA HIS A 426 16.40 -20.77 1.67
C HIS A 426 15.53 -20.78 2.92
N VAL A 427 14.91 -19.65 3.24
CA VAL A 427 14.08 -19.52 4.44
C VAL A 427 12.72 -18.91 4.13
N CYS A 428 11.65 -19.48 4.70
CA CYS A 428 10.28 -18.94 4.56
C CYS A 428 9.66 -18.56 5.90
N PHE A 429 9.05 -17.39 5.94
CA PHE A 429 8.24 -16.87 7.04
C PHE A 429 6.77 -16.88 6.60
N GLY A 430 5.93 -17.74 7.16
CA GLY A 430 4.51 -17.75 6.81
C GLY A 430 3.78 -16.53 7.38
N GLU A 431 3.06 -15.77 6.56
CA GLU A 431 2.32 -14.57 6.98
C GLU A 431 1.24 -14.89 8.03
N ASP A 432 0.60 -16.05 7.88
CA ASP A 432 -0.46 -16.54 8.76
C ASP A 432 0.05 -17.08 10.11
N GLN A 433 1.37 -17.20 10.27
CA GLN A 433 1.96 -17.82 11.45
C GLN A 433 2.04 -16.83 12.62
N SER A 434 1.38 -17.19 13.72
CA SER A 434 1.38 -16.39 14.95
C SER A 434 2.77 -16.00 15.44
N LYS A 435 3.77 -16.88 15.29
CA LYS A 435 5.15 -16.60 15.71
C LYS A 435 5.87 -15.59 14.80
N VAL A 436 5.58 -15.61 13.50
CA VAL A 436 6.10 -14.61 12.55
C VAL A 436 5.49 -13.24 12.86
N GLN A 437 4.17 -13.20 13.07
CA GLN A 437 3.47 -11.97 13.46
C GLN A 437 3.95 -11.44 14.82
N ASP A 438 4.16 -12.31 15.81
CA ASP A 438 4.74 -11.97 17.11
C ASP A 438 6.15 -11.39 16.96
N THR A 439 7.00 -12.01 16.15
CA THR A 439 8.34 -11.48 15.87
C THR A 439 8.28 -10.11 15.20
N CYS A 440 7.38 -9.91 14.24
CA CYS A 440 7.19 -8.60 13.62
C CYS A 440 6.78 -7.53 14.66
N ARG A 441 5.84 -7.87 15.56
CA ARG A 441 5.33 -6.95 16.58
C ARG A 441 6.35 -6.64 17.66
N ASN A 442 7.06 -7.67 18.14
CA ASN A 442 7.80 -7.62 19.41
C ASN A 442 9.32 -7.80 19.25
N GLY A 443 9.81 -8.23 18.09
CA GLY A 443 11.23 -8.57 17.87
C GLY A 443 11.62 -9.95 18.40
N LEU A 444 12.94 -10.17 18.56
CA LEU A 444 13.57 -11.42 18.96
C LEU A 444 14.20 -11.40 20.35
#